data_AF-A0A5E6NJ68-F1
#
_entry.id   AF-A0A5E6NJ68-F1
#
_cell.length_a   1.000
_cell.length_b   1.000
_cell.length_c   1.000
_cell.angle_alpha   90.00
_cell.angle_beta   90.00
_cell.angle_gamma   90.00
#
_symmetry.space_group_name_H-M   'P 1'
#
loop_
_entity.id
_entity.type
_entity.pdbx_description
1 polymer ?
#
loop_
_entity_poly.entity_id
_entity_poly.type
_entity_poly.pdbx_seq_one_letter_code
_entity_poly.pdbx_strand_id
1 'polypeptide(L)'
;GSIKVVGNGTPLEKHDHFELVFTNGKRLRLNDPRRFGAVLFSKDGTHSLLDNLGVEPLSELFDNEHLYTRSRKKQQNIKSFIMDSKIVVGVGNIYACESLHKAGIGPERKANSVSKKHYKILTQCIKEIFTLNRCRWHDFTRFFCGGWQTWIFLTDFVGVWA
;
A
#
# COMPACT_ATOMS: atom_id res chain seq x y z
N GLY A 1 -3.55 -9.57 7.85
CA GLY A 1 -2.26 -9.76 8.52
C GLY A 1 -1.91 -8.53 9.31
N SER A 2 -1.61 -8.65 10.60
CA SER A 2 -0.97 -7.63 11.42
C SER A 2 0.29 -8.23 12.04
N ILE A 3 1.31 -7.40 12.23
CA ILE A 3 2.56 -7.79 12.88
C ILE A 3 2.62 -7.08 14.23
N LYS A 4 2.81 -7.84 15.31
CA LYS A 4 2.90 -7.31 16.69
C LYS A 4 4.15 -7.83 17.40
N VAL A 5 4.76 -6.98 18.23
CA VAL A 5 5.83 -7.39 19.15
C VAL A 5 5.21 -7.62 20.53
N VAL A 6 5.35 -8.83 21.06
CA VAL A 6 4.75 -9.24 22.34
C VAL A 6 5.82 -9.78 23.30
N GLY A 7 5.46 -9.83 24.59
CA GLY A 7 6.31 -10.40 25.63
C GLY A 7 6.23 -11.92 25.70
N ASN A 8 7.14 -12.53 26.46
CA ASN A 8 7.30 -13.98 26.55
C ASN A 8 6.07 -14.74 27.11
N GLY A 9 5.19 -14.05 27.85
CA GLY A 9 4.01 -14.65 28.49
C GLY A 9 2.69 -14.42 27.75
N THR A 10 2.68 -13.76 26.59
CA THR A 10 1.44 -13.47 25.88
C THR A 10 0.89 -14.75 25.21
N PRO A 11 -0.34 -15.21 25.50
CA PRO A 11 -0.90 -16.40 24.89
C PRO A 11 -1.02 -16.29 23.36
N LEU A 12 -0.99 -17.42 22.65
CA LEU A 12 -1.20 -17.46 21.20
C LEU A 12 -2.68 -17.24 20.87
N GLU A 13 -2.95 -16.43 19.85
CA GLU A 13 -4.29 -16.26 19.30
C GLU A 13 -4.53 -17.21 18.13
N LYS A 14 -5.81 -17.51 17.84
CA LYS A 14 -6.25 -18.43 16.78
C LYS A 14 -5.61 -18.19 15.41
N HIS A 15 -5.33 -16.92 15.11
CA HIS A 15 -4.82 -16.47 13.81
C HIS A 15 -3.34 -16.10 13.83
N ASP A 16 -2.61 -16.36 14.94
CA ASP A 16 -1.16 -16.24 14.98
C ASP A 16 -0.54 -17.39 14.16
N HIS A 17 -0.08 -17.07 12.95
CA HIS A 17 0.39 -18.06 11.97
C HIS A 17 1.91 -18.15 11.87
N PHE A 18 2.62 -17.16 12.41
CA PHE A 18 4.09 -17.16 12.46
C PHE A 18 4.56 -16.40 13.71
N GLU A 19 5.60 -16.92 14.35
CA GLU A 19 6.27 -16.32 15.51
C GLU A 19 7.79 -16.35 15.30
N LEU A 20 8.45 -15.21 15.47
CA LEU A 20 9.91 -15.09 15.55
C LEU A 20 10.29 -14.75 16.99
N VAL A 21 11.07 -15.62 17.64
CA VAL A 21 11.51 -15.42 19.03
C VAL A 21 12.86 -14.71 19.03
N PHE A 22 12.94 -13.57 19.72
CA PHE A 22 14.19 -12.83 19.91
C PHE A 22 14.93 -13.29 21.16
N THR A 23 16.25 -13.13 21.17
CA THR A 23 17.12 -13.46 22.31
C THR A 23 16.83 -12.62 23.57
N ASN A 24 16.21 -11.44 23.41
CA ASN A 24 15.79 -10.57 24.51
C ASN A 24 14.42 -10.96 25.13
N GLY A 25 13.87 -12.13 24.78
CA GLY A 25 12.60 -12.63 25.30
C GLY A 25 11.35 -12.00 24.69
N LYS A 26 11.49 -11.08 23.74
CA LYS A 26 10.37 -10.57 22.93
C LYS A 26 10.07 -11.53 21.78
N ARG A 27 8.86 -11.43 21.23
CA ARG A 27 8.43 -12.25 20.10
C ARG A 27 7.72 -11.38 19.05
N LEU A 28 8.03 -11.57 17.78
CA LEU A 28 7.32 -10.96 16.65
C LEU A 28 6.27 -11.94 16.13
N ARG A 29 4.99 -11.57 16.14
CA ARG A 29 3.91 -12.44 15.66
C ARG A 29 3.22 -11.85 14.45
N LEU A 30 2.99 -12.68 13.43
CA LEU A 30 2.10 -12.39 12.31
C LEU A 30 0.74 -13.02 12.59
N ASN A 31 -0.26 -12.18 12.87
CA ASN A 31 -1.65 -12.59 12.99
C ASN A 31 -2.36 -12.36 11.66
N ASP A 32 -2.84 -13.40 10.99
CA ASP A 32 -3.50 -13.24 9.69
C ASP A 32 -4.78 -14.07 9.52
N PRO A 33 -5.95 -13.52 9.89
CA PRO A 33 -7.21 -14.25 9.83
C PRO A 33 -7.60 -14.74 8.43
N ARG A 34 -7.17 -14.03 7.38
CA ARG A 34 -7.50 -14.37 5.98
C ARG A 34 -6.40 -15.15 5.26
N ARG A 35 -5.23 -15.35 5.90
CA ARG A 35 -4.07 -16.08 5.34
C ARG A 35 -3.64 -15.57 3.95
N PHE A 36 -3.65 -14.26 3.75
CA PHE A 36 -3.16 -13.61 2.53
C PHE A 36 -1.71 -13.10 2.66
N GLY A 37 -1.20 -12.96 3.89
CA GLY A 37 0.19 -12.64 4.17
C GLY A 37 1.11 -13.86 4.01
N ALA A 38 2.38 -13.60 3.72
CA ALA A 38 3.39 -14.63 3.58
C ALA A 38 4.66 -14.25 4.35
N VAL A 39 5.34 -15.25 4.89
CA VAL A 39 6.70 -15.13 5.44
C VAL A 39 7.58 -16.01 4.59
N LEU A 40 8.49 -15.40 3.84
CA LEU A 40 9.35 -16.07 2.87
C LEU A 40 10.79 -15.84 3.29
N PHE A 41 11.59 -16.91 3.27
CA PHE A 41 13.00 -16.86 3.56
C PHE A 41 13.80 -16.86 2.24
N SER A 42 14.73 -15.92 2.10
CA SER A 42 15.68 -15.89 0.99
C SER A 42 17.10 -15.73 1.54
N LYS A 43 18.05 -16.51 1.00
CA LYS A 43 19.46 -16.45 1.43
C LYS A 43 20.17 -15.21 0.90
N ASP A 44 19.85 -14.80 -0.33
CA ASP A 44 20.58 -13.76 -1.06
C ASP A 44 19.75 -12.47 -1.18
N GLY A 45 18.60 -12.40 -0.50
CA GLY A 45 17.67 -11.26 -0.55
C GLY A 45 16.90 -11.12 -1.86
N THR A 46 17.14 -11.99 -2.85
CA THR A 46 16.41 -12.04 -4.11
C THR A 46 15.16 -12.91 -3.97
N HIS A 47 14.08 -12.50 -4.62
CA HIS A 47 12.86 -13.29 -4.67
C HIS A 47 12.06 -12.87 -5.90
N SER A 48 11.54 -13.82 -6.67
CA SER A 48 10.80 -13.56 -7.93
C SER A 48 9.63 -12.57 -7.79
N LEU A 49 9.04 -12.50 -6.59
CA LEU A 49 7.99 -11.55 -6.22
C LEU A 49 8.48 -10.10 -6.05
N LEU A 50 9.75 -9.91 -5.71
CA LEU A 50 10.38 -8.60 -5.49
C LEU A 50 11.09 -8.10 -6.77
N ASP A 51 11.57 -9.00 -7.62
CA ASP A 51 12.37 -8.66 -8.80
C ASP A 51 11.63 -7.81 -9.85
N ASN A 52 10.28 -7.88 -9.86
CA ASN A 52 9.44 -7.21 -10.86
C ASN A 52 8.67 -6.00 -10.30
N LEU A 53 9.07 -5.49 -9.13
CA LEU A 53 8.43 -4.33 -8.53
C LEU A 53 8.74 -3.05 -9.33
N GLY A 54 7.71 -2.23 -9.51
CA GLY A 54 7.82 -0.91 -10.12
C GLY A 54 8.49 0.09 -9.17
N VAL A 55 8.46 1.36 -9.57
CA VAL A 55 9.07 2.44 -8.78
C VAL A 55 8.25 2.75 -7.53
N GLU A 56 8.94 3.15 -6.45
CA GLU A 56 8.28 3.63 -5.25
C GLU A 56 7.72 5.05 -5.43
N PRO A 57 6.50 5.35 -4.94
CA PRO A 57 5.87 6.67 -5.09
C PRO A 57 6.68 7.84 -4.52
N LEU A 58 7.48 7.59 -3.46
CA LEU A 58 8.28 8.61 -2.79
C LEU A 58 9.73 8.66 -3.31
N SER A 59 10.10 7.80 -4.25
CA SER A 59 11.42 7.81 -4.87
C SER A 59 11.53 8.93 -5.91
N GLU A 60 12.75 9.42 -6.12
CA GLU A 60 13.08 10.36 -7.20
C GLU A 60 12.80 9.76 -8.59
N LEU A 61 12.85 8.42 -8.72
CA LEU A 61 12.54 7.71 -9.95
C LEU A 61 11.07 7.81 -10.37
N PHE A 62 10.16 8.11 -9.44
CA PHE A 62 8.76 8.34 -9.75
C PHE A 62 8.54 9.79 -10.18
N ASP A 63 8.93 10.10 -11.41
CA ASP A 63 8.82 11.44 -11.97
C ASP A 63 7.44 11.73 -12.62
N ASN A 64 7.28 12.98 -13.08
CA ASN A 64 6.05 13.45 -13.72
C ASN A 64 5.80 12.86 -15.13
N GLU A 65 6.77 12.14 -15.69
CA GLU A 65 6.73 11.57 -17.04
C GLU A 65 6.60 10.04 -17.01
N HIS A 66 6.91 9.39 -15.88
CA HIS A 66 6.94 7.93 -15.71
C HIS A 66 5.60 7.30 -16.03
N LEU A 67 4.52 7.75 -15.38
CA LEU A 67 3.17 7.24 -15.62
C LEU A 67 2.70 7.51 -17.05
N TYR A 68 3.02 8.69 -17.61
CA TYR A 68 2.65 9.03 -18.98
C TYR A 68 3.35 8.13 -19.99
N THR A 69 4.66 7.94 -19.85
CA THR A 69 5.46 7.11 -20.76
C THR A 69 5.02 5.65 -20.71
N ARG A 70 4.77 5.12 -19.50
CA ARG A 70 4.33 3.72 -19.31
C ARG A 70 2.88 3.47 -19.76
N SER A 71 2.03 4.50 -19.80
CA SER A 71 0.63 4.36 -20.21
C SER A 71 0.41 4.29 -21.73
N ARG A 72 1.36 4.75 -22.56
CA ARG A 72 1.15 4.92 -24.01
C ARG A 72 0.74 3.65 -24.74
N LYS A 73 1.23 2.49 -24.30
CA LYS A 73 0.92 1.18 -24.89
C LYS A 73 -0.15 0.40 -24.11
N LYS A 74 -0.85 1.04 -23.15
CA LYS A 74 -1.80 0.38 -22.26
C LYS A 74 -3.23 0.77 -22.61
N GLN A 75 -4.04 -0.24 -22.92
CA GLN A 75 -5.47 -0.08 -23.25
C GLN A 75 -6.40 -0.27 -22.04
N GLN A 76 -5.86 -0.76 -20.93
CA GLN A 76 -6.61 -0.92 -19.68
C GLN A 76 -7.04 0.44 -19.10
N ASN A 77 -8.02 0.40 -18.19
CA ASN A 77 -8.45 1.59 -17.47
C ASN A 77 -7.31 2.14 -16.58
N ILE A 78 -7.38 3.43 -16.26
CA ILE A 78 -6.31 4.10 -15.53
C ILE A 78 -6.20 3.59 -14.09
N LYS A 79 -7.32 3.17 -13.49
CA LYS A 79 -7.34 2.63 -12.13
C LYS A 79 -6.53 1.32 -12.03
N SER A 80 -6.81 0.34 -12.90
CA SER A 80 -6.03 -0.89 -12.99
C SER A 80 -4.57 -0.62 -13.36
N PHE A 81 -4.31 0.36 -14.22
CA PHE A 81 -2.96 0.75 -14.60
C PHE A 81 -2.12 1.24 -13.41
N ILE A 82 -2.65 2.12 -12.55
CA ILE A 82 -1.91 2.62 -11.38
C ILE A 82 -1.87 1.61 -10.22
N MET A 83 -2.81 0.66 -10.18
CA MET A 83 -2.78 -0.44 -9.20
C MET A 83 -1.80 -1.57 -9.57
N ASP A 84 -1.27 -1.57 -10.80
CA ASP A 84 -0.26 -2.52 -11.23
C ASP A 84 1.06 -2.25 -10.52
N SER A 85 1.46 -3.16 -9.62
CA SER A 85 2.69 -3.07 -8.84
C SER A 85 3.96 -3.08 -9.69
N LYS A 86 3.89 -3.45 -10.99
CA LYS A 86 5.01 -3.32 -11.94
C LYS A 86 5.19 -1.89 -12.46
N ILE A 87 4.16 -1.05 -12.34
CA ILE A 87 4.19 0.36 -12.76
C ILE A 87 4.61 1.23 -11.60
N VAL A 88 3.90 1.10 -10.48
CA VAL A 88 4.14 1.83 -9.24
C VAL A 88 3.73 0.96 -8.07
N VAL A 89 4.59 0.84 -7.05
CA VAL A 89 4.30 0.00 -5.89
C VAL A 89 3.47 0.75 -4.85
N GLY A 90 2.73 0.00 -4.03
CA GLY A 90 2.01 0.52 -2.88
C GLY A 90 0.66 1.20 -3.19
N VAL A 91 0.36 1.53 -4.44
CA VAL A 91 -0.92 2.15 -4.83
C VAL A 91 -2.04 1.09 -4.80
N GLY A 92 -2.66 0.93 -3.63
CA GLY A 92 -3.83 0.08 -3.46
C GLY A 92 -5.14 0.73 -3.91
N ASN A 93 -6.24 -0.02 -3.86
CA ASN A 93 -7.57 0.43 -4.32
C ASN A 93 -8.00 1.78 -3.71
N ILE A 94 -7.74 2.00 -2.42
CA ILE A 94 -8.10 3.24 -1.70
C ILE A 94 -7.32 4.42 -2.27
N TYR A 95 -5.99 4.34 -2.27
CA TYR A 95 -5.13 5.41 -2.77
C TYR A 95 -5.32 5.66 -4.27
N ALA A 96 -5.60 4.63 -5.06
CA ALA A 96 -5.94 4.77 -6.47
C ALA A 96 -7.21 5.62 -6.66
N CYS A 97 -8.29 5.29 -5.94
CA CYS A 97 -9.53 6.06 -5.98
C CYS A 97 -9.33 7.51 -5.51
N GLU A 98 -8.67 7.72 -4.37
CA GLU A 98 -8.40 9.06 -3.83
C GLU A 98 -7.54 9.90 -4.77
N SER A 99 -6.47 9.32 -5.33
CA SER A 99 -5.58 10.02 -6.26
C SER A 99 -6.28 10.41 -7.55
N LEU A 100 -7.10 9.50 -8.11
CA LEU A 100 -7.89 9.76 -9.31
C LEU A 100 -8.96 10.82 -9.07
N HIS A 101 -9.63 10.78 -7.91
CA HIS A 101 -10.60 11.77 -7.52
C HIS A 101 -9.96 13.16 -7.38
N LYS A 102 -8.85 13.28 -6.63
CA LYS A 102 -8.09 14.54 -6.51
C LYS A 102 -7.59 15.06 -7.86
N ALA A 103 -7.19 14.16 -8.76
CA ALA A 103 -6.72 14.53 -10.10
C ALA A 103 -7.85 14.84 -11.10
N GLY A 104 -9.12 14.67 -10.73
CA GLY A 104 -10.28 14.84 -11.62
C GLY A 104 -10.34 13.79 -12.74
N ILE A 105 -9.79 12.59 -12.53
CA ILE A 105 -9.71 11.53 -13.53
C ILE A 105 -10.75 10.44 -13.27
N GLY A 106 -11.69 10.27 -14.21
CA GLY A 106 -12.62 9.13 -14.19
C GLY A 106 -11.87 7.78 -14.21
N PRO A 107 -12.20 6.83 -13.32
CA PRO A 107 -11.44 5.59 -13.14
C PRO A 107 -11.49 4.65 -14.35
N GLU A 108 -12.58 4.70 -15.11
CA GLU A 108 -12.78 3.90 -16.32
C GLU A 108 -12.10 4.48 -17.58
N ARG A 109 -11.48 5.65 -17.48
CA ARG A 109 -10.74 6.21 -18.62
C ARG A 109 -9.59 5.30 -19.00
N LYS A 110 -9.39 5.07 -20.30
CA LYS A 110 -8.24 4.32 -20.80
C LYS A 110 -6.95 5.05 -20.43
N ALA A 111 -5.94 4.32 -19.95
CA ALA A 111 -4.67 4.91 -19.53
C ALA A 111 -3.99 5.68 -20.68
N ASN A 112 -3.98 5.12 -21.89
CA ASN A 112 -3.41 5.80 -23.06
C ASN A 112 -4.16 7.06 -23.51
N SER A 113 -5.44 7.23 -23.17
CA SER A 113 -6.23 8.40 -23.59
C SER A 113 -6.06 9.60 -22.66
N VAL A 114 -5.48 9.41 -21.47
CA VAL A 114 -5.24 10.51 -20.53
C VAL A 114 -4.05 11.36 -20.98
N SER A 115 -4.25 12.69 -20.95
CA SER A 115 -3.26 13.65 -21.40
C SER A 115 -2.07 13.73 -20.46
N LYS A 116 -0.91 14.13 -21.00
CA LYS A 116 0.32 14.34 -20.23
C LYS A 116 0.11 15.27 -19.03
N LYS A 117 -0.64 16.36 -19.21
CA LYS A 117 -0.97 17.31 -18.12
C LYS A 117 -1.70 16.63 -16.95
N HIS A 118 -2.70 15.80 -17.23
CA HIS A 118 -3.42 15.06 -16.19
C HIS A 118 -2.53 14.03 -15.50
N TYR A 119 -1.61 13.39 -16.21
CA TYR A 119 -0.63 12.50 -15.59
C TYR A 119 0.32 13.21 -14.63
N LYS A 120 0.76 14.43 -14.95
CA LYS A 120 1.57 15.23 -14.01
C LYS A 120 0.82 15.52 -12.71
N ILE A 121 -0.45 15.92 -12.84
CA ILE A 121 -1.32 16.16 -11.68
C ILE A 121 -1.49 14.87 -10.88
N LEU A 122 -1.77 13.75 -11.55
CA LEU A 122 -1.94 12.45 -10.88
C LEU A 122 -0.70 12.00 -10.12
N THR A 123 0.50 12.13 -10.70
CA THR A 123 1.77 11.83 -10.02
C THR A 123 1.90 12.66 -8.73
N GLN A 124 1.59 13.96 -8.80
CA GLN A 124 1.64 14.83 -7.62
C GLN A 124 0.62 14.43 -6.56
N CYS A 125 -0.62 14.12 -6.94
CA CYS A 125 -1.66 13.68 -6.01
C CYS A 125 -1.28 12.37 -5.30
N ILE A 126 -0.67 11.42 -6.03
CA ILE A 126 -0.17 10.16 -5.45
C ILE A 126 0.92 10.48 -4.42
N LYS A 127 1.93 11.29 -4.77
CA LYS A 127 3.00 11.69 -3.84
C LYS A 127 2.46 12.34 -2.58
N GLU A 128 1.52 13.26 -2.74
CA GLU A 128 0.87 13.97 -1.63
C GLU A 128 0.14 13.01 -0.68
N ILE A 129 -0.66 12.08 -1.22
CA ILE A 129 -1.39 11.08 -0.43
C ILE A 129 -0.42 10.19 0.36
N PHE A 130 0.67 9.73 -0.27
CA PHE A 130 1.68 8.92 0.41
C PHE A 130 2.45 9.70 1.47
N THR A 131 2.74 10.98 1.21
CA THR A 131 3.46 11.85 2.16
C THR A 131 2.59 12.15 3.37
N LEU A 132 1.33 12.53 3.14
CA LEU A 132 0.38 12.83 4.19
C LEU A 132 0.10 11.59 5.05
N ASN A 133 -0.11 10.43 4.42
CA ASN A 133 -0.29 9.20 5.17
C ASN A 133 0.97 8.80 5.92
N ARG A 134 2.19 8.94 5.35
CA ARG A 134 3.44 8.66 6.07
C ARG A 134 3.56 9.48 7.36
N CYS A 135 3.18 10.76 7.33
CA CYS A 135 3.13 11.59 8.54
C CYS A 135 2.03 11.13 9.50
N ARG A 136 0.82 10.83 9.01
CA ARG A 136 -0.27 10.31 9.85
C ARG A 136 0.06 8.96 10.50
N TRP A 137 0.78 8.07 9.83
CA TRP A 137 1.27 6.82 10.40
C TRP A 137 2.31 7.06 11.51
N HIS A 138 3.18 8.08 11.35
CA HIS A 138 4.13 8.50 12.38
C HIS A 138 3.42 9.12 13.61
N ASP A 139 2.38 9.93 13.39
CA ASP A 139 1.56 10.49 14.48
C ASP A 139 0.68 9.42 15.13
N PHE A 140 0.22 8.42 14.38
CA PHE A 140 -0.48 7.26 14.93
C PHE A 140 0.41 6.43 15.87
N THR A 141 1.70 6.27 15.56
CA THR A 141 2.67 5.67 16.51
C THR A 141 2.91 6.51 17.76
N ARG A 142 2.64 7.82 17.75
CA ARG A 142 2.70 8.70 18.94
C ARG A 142 1.41 8.69 19.77
N PHE A 143 0.30 8.18 19.23
CA PHE A 143 -0.98 8.09 19.94
C PHE A 143 -1.16 6.79 20.75
N PHE A 144 -0.20 5.85 20.71
CA PHE A 144 -0.27 4.55 21.42
C PHE A 144 0.31 4.56 22.85
N CYS A 145 0.31 5.70 23.53
CA CYS A 145 0.55 5.80 24.98
C CYS A 145 -0.69 6.38 25.69
N GLY A 146 -1.81 5.67 25.64
CA GLY A 146 -3.02 6.07 26.35
C GLY A 146 -4.14 5.09 26.05
N GLY A 147 -4.48 4.26 27.03
CA GLY A 147 -5.38 3.12 26.86
C GLY A 147 -6.79 3.45 26.36
N TRP A 148 -7.49 2.34 26.06
CA TRP A 148 -8.93 2.17 25.78
C TRP A 148 -9.36 2.21 24.29
N GLN A 149 -9.71 0.99 23.84
CA GLN A 149 -10.76 0.61 22.88
C GLN A 149 -10.70 1.11 21.42
N THR A 150 -10.40 0.13 20.55
CA THR A 150 -11.10 -0.22 19.29
C THR A 150 -12.02 0.84 18.68
N TRP A 151 -11.68 1.32 17.48
CA TRP A 151 -12.40 1.15 16.21
C TRP A 151 -11.83 2.16 15.21
N ILE A 152 -11.43 1.67 14.02
CA ILE A 152 -11.34 2.33 12.69
C ILE A 152 -10.21 1.63 11.93
N PHE A 153 -10.58 0.56 11.22
CA PHE A 153 -10.27 0.36 9.80
C PHE A 153 -10.85 -1.00 9.37
N LEU A 154 -12.17 -1.08 9.28
CA LEU A 154 -12.84 -1.99 8.36
C LEU A 154 -14.23 -1.44 8.07
N THR A 155 -14.53 -1.40 6.76
CA THR A 155 -15.87 -1.28 6.14
C THR A 155 -16.68 -0.03 6.46
N ASP A 156 -16.56 0.99 5.59
CA ASP A 156 -17.70 1.63 4.92
C ASP A 156 -17.20 2.63 3.89
N PHE A 157 -17.10 2.20 2.63
CA PHE A 157 -17.34 2.99 1.42
C PHE A 157 -17.27 2.04 0.20
N VAL A 158 -18.02 0.93 0.28
CA VAL A 158 -18.52 0.21 -0.90
C VAL A 158 -20.00 0.59 -0.97
N GLY A 159 -20.30 1.67 -1.68
CA GLY A 159 -21.64 2.24 -1.69
C GLY A 159 -21.67 3.60 -2.36
N VAL A 160 -21.21 3.65 -3.61
CA VAL A 160 -21.64 4.52 -4.73
C VAL A 160 -20.75 4.06 -5.90
N TRP A 161 -21.27 4.09 -7.12
CA TRP A 161 -20.73 3.57 -8.38
C TRP A 161 -21.19 2.15 -8.73
N ALA A 162 -22.52 2.01 -8.81
CA ALA A 162 -23.18 1.31 -9.93
C ALA A 162 -23.65 2.38 -10.92
#